data_AF-A0A2A4J038-F1
#
_entry.id   AF-A0A2A4J038-F1
#
_cell.length_a   1.000
_cell.length_b   1.000
_cell.length_c   1.000
_cell.angle_alpha   90.00
_cell.angle_beta   90.00
_cell.angle_gamma   90.00
#
_symmetry.space_group_name_H-M   'P 1'
#
loop_
_entity.id
_entity.type
_entity.pdbx_description
1 polymer ?
#
loop_
_entity_poly.entity_id
_entity_poly.type
_entity_poly.pdbx_seq_one_letter_code
_entity_poly.pdbx_strand_id
1 'polypeptide(L)'
;MRRYEPACAALSGADPHAPLSRALSHTADLHEKIEHLRLEQSNTDFYVLAEHVKDYLGLIGAIKDVFHERVKVFQNWQHAQMQLTKRRENKAKAELANRPEKIEQAANEIIEWEAKVERGQQEFDTISRVIKKELERWDELRLTELRATLLRYLEEHMNHQAQAIRYWDAFLPEARAIK
;
A
#
# COMPACT_ATOMS: atom_id res chain seq x y z
N MET A 1 22.98 -21.06 -8.07
CA MET A 1 22.98 -21.11 -9.55
C MET A 1 24.23 -20.50 -10.19
N ARG A 2 24.82 -19.40 -9.69
CA ARG A 2 26.09 -18.75 -10.13
C ARG A 2 27.34 -19.62 -10.40
N ARG A 3 27.33 -20.95 -10.21
CA ARG A 3 28.50 -21.83 -10.38
C ARG A 3 28.43 -22.75 -11.61
N TYR A 4 27.31 -22.79 -12.33
CA TYR A 4 27.13 -23.75 -13.43
C TYR A 4 27.77 -23.28 -14.74
N GLU A 5 27.64 -22.00 -15.08
CA GLU A 5 28.19 -21.41 -16.30
C GLU A 5 29.73 -21.48 -16.38
N PRO A 6 30.51 -21.07 -15.35
CA PRO A 6 31.97 -21.23 -15.38
C PRO A 6 32.41 -22.69 -15.48
N ALA A 7 31.62 -23.61 -14.91
CA ALA A 7 31.92 -25.04 -14.95
C ALA A 7 31.66 -25.63 -16.35
N CYS A 8 30.55 -25.30 -17.00
CA CYS A 8 30.25 -25.73 -18.37
C CYS A 8 31.24 -25.14 -19.39
N ALA A 9 31.59 -23.86 -19.26
CA ALA A 9 32.58 -23.21 -20.13
C ALA A 9 33.98 -23.81 -19.95
N ALA A 10 34.40 -24.08 -18.71
CA ALA A 10 35.69 -24.72 -18.43
C ALA A 10 35.75 -26.17 -18.93
N LEU A 11 34.66 -26.93 -18.80
CA LEU A 11 34.55 -28.30 -19.30
C LEU A 11 34.53 -28.34 -20.83
N SER A 12 33.84 -27.39 -21.48
CA SER A 12 33.84 -27.24 -22.94
C SER A 12 35.26 -27.05 -23.50
N GLY A 13 36.09 -26.25 -22.85
CA GLY A 13 37.48 -26.00 -23.29
C GLY A 13 38.43 -27.18 -23.03
N ALA A 14 38.06 -28.11 -22.15
CA ALA A 14 38.89 -29.25 -21.76
C ALA A 14 38.52 -30.56 -22.49
N ASP A 15 37.36 -30.63 -23.15
CA ASP A 15 36.85 -31.85 -23.78
C ASP A 15 37.31 -31.99 -25.25
N PRO A 16 38.04 -33.07 -25.62
CA PRO A 16 38.45 -33.31 -27.00
C PRO A 16 37.28 -33.73 -27.92
N HIS A 17 36.11 -34.07 -27.37
CA HIS A 17 34.93 -34.44 -28.16
C HIS A 17 34.15 -33.20 -28.62
N ALA A 18 34.40 -32.76 -29.86
CA ALA A 18 33.83 -31.53 -30.42
C ALA A 18 32.27 -31.39 -30.31
N PRO A 19 31.45 -32.46 -30.45
CA PRO A 19 30.01 -32.35 -30.20
C PRO A 19 29.64 -32.03 -28.75
N LEU A 20 30.37 -32.61 -27.78
CA LEU A 20 30.10 -32.41 -26.35
C LEU A 20 30.58 -31.02 -25.90
N SER A 21 31.76 -30.60 -26.37
CA SER A 21 32.26 -29.24 -26.18
C SER A 21 31.26 -28.19 -26.68
N ARG A 22 30.76 -28.33 -27.92
CA ARG A 22 29.72 -27.42 -28.45
C ARG A 22 28.45 -27.41 -27.62
N ALA A 23 27.94 -28.57 -27.22
CA ALA A 23 26.76 -28.65 -26.38
C ALA A 23 26.94 -27.96 -25.02
N LEU A 24 28.11 -28.07 -24.40
CA LEU A 24 28.44 -27.38 -23.15
C LEU A 24 28.51 -25.86 -23.34
N SER A 25 29.07 -25.38 -24.45
CA SER A 25 29.06 -23.94 -24.80
C SER A 25 27.64 -23.43 -24.99
N HIS A 26 26.80 -24.12 -25.76
CA HIS A 26 25.39 -23.73 -25.95
C HIS A 26 24.59 -23.76 -24.65
N THR A 27 24.91 -24.68 -23.74
CA THR A 27 24.30 -24.75 -22.41
C THR A 27 24.72 -23.55 -21.55
N ALA A 28 25.98 -23.14 -21.62
CA ALA A 28 26.47 -21.94 -20.94
C ALA A 28 25.77 -20.67 -21.47
N ASP A 29 25.66 -20.51 -22.79
CA ASP A 29 24.97 -19.38 -23.43
C ASP A 29 23.48 -19.32 -23.05
N LEU A 30 22.81 -20.48 -23.02
CA LEU A 30 21.41 -20.57 -22.59
C LEU A 30 21.28 -20.12 -21.13
N HIS A 31 22.19 -20.59 -20.25
CA HIS A 31 22.17 -20.25 -18.84
C HIS A 31 22.35 -18.74 -18.63
N GLU A 32 23.28 -18.10 -19.34
CA GLU A 32 23.48 -16.64 -19.28
C GLU A 32 22.21 -15.87 -19.70
N LYS A 33 21.61 -16.25 -20.83
CA LYS A 33 20.37 -15.62 -21.32
C LYS A 33 19.20 -15.78 -20.35
N ILE A 34 19.06 -16.95 -19.73
CA ILE A 34 18.02 -17.21 -18.74
C ILE A 34 18.28 -16.42 -17.46
N GLU A 35 19.51 -16.35 -16.96
CA GLU A 35 19.86 -15.55 -15.78
C GLU A 35 19.58 -14.05 -16.01
N HIS A 36 19.96 -13.52 -17.17
CA HIS A 36 19.65 -12.13 -17.53
C HIS A 36 18.13 -11.89 -17.54
N LEU A 37 17.38 -12.76 -18.21
CA LEU A 37 15.93 -12.66 -18.28
C LEU A 37 15.26 -12.77 -16.91
N ARG A 38 15.80 -13.60 -16.00
CA ARG A 38 15.33 -13.71 -14.62
C ARG A 38 15.60 -12.43 -13.83
N LEU A 39 16.73 -11.77 -14.07
CA LEU A 39 17.02 -10.48 -13.45
C LEU A 39 16.04 -9.40 -13.94
N GLU A 40 15.77 -9.34 -15.25
CA GLU A 40 14.76 -8.43 -15.83
C GLU A 40 13.36 -8.70 -15.27
N GLN A 41 12.98 -9.98 -15.19
CA GLN A 41 11.71 -10.38 -14.59
C GLN A 41 11.64 -9.94 -13.11
N SER A 42 12.69 -10.19 -12.32
CA SER A 42 12.72 -9.76 -10.91
C SER A 42 12.62 -8.25 -10.74
N ASN A 43 13.24 -7.47 -11.63
CA ASN A 43 13.12 -6.02 -11.61
C ASN A 43 11.68 -5.60 -11.94
N THR A 44 11.08 -6.23 -12.94
CA THR A 44 9.67 -5.99 -13.31
C THR A 44 8.74 -6.31 -12.13
N ASP A 45 8.88 -7.50 -11.53
CA ASP A 45 8.08 -7.92 -10.37
C ASP A 45 8.20 -6.91 -9.22
N PHE A 46 9.40 -6.37 -8.98
CA PHE A 46 9.64 -5.37 -7.96
C PHE A 46 8.98 -4.01 -8.29
N TYR A 47 9.30 -3.42 -9.44
CA TYR A 47 8.88 -2.05 -9.76
C TYR A 47 7.40 -1.95 -10.19
N VAL A 48 6.87 -2.99 -10.83
CA VAL A 48 5.50 -2.99 -11.36
C VAL A 48 4.49 -3.44 -10.31
N LEU A 49 4.83 -4.45 -9.51
CA LEU A 49 3.89 -5.02 -8.55
C LEU A 49 4.23 -4.66 -7.10
N ALA A 50 5.44 -4.98 -6.63
CA ALA A 50 5.76 -4.88 -5.21
C ALA A 50 5.68 -3.44 -4.68
N GLU A 51 6.27 -2.47 -5.39
CA GLU A 51 6.20 -1.06 -4.99
C GLU A 51 4.76 -0.53 -5.03
N HIS A 52 3.96 -0.91 -6.03
CA HIS A 52 2.56 -0.48 -6.09
C HIS A 52 1.75 -1.04 -4.91
N VAL A 53 1.91 -2.33 -4.60
CA VAL A 53 1.27 -2.96 -3.43
C VAL A 53 1.67 -2.26 -2.13
N LYS A 54 2.94 -1.91 -1.98
CA LYS A 54 3.43 -1.16 -0.81
C LYS A 54 2.77 0.22 -0.69
N ASP A 55 2.63 0.95 -1.79
CA ASP A 55 1.93 2.23 -1.80
C ASP A 55 0.45 2.07 -1.41
N TYR A 56 -0.23 1.02 -1.90
CA TYR A 56 -1.60 0.69 -1.50
C TYR A 56 -1.72 0.45 0.01
N LEU A 57 -0.78 -0.32 0.59
CA LEU A 57 -0.75 -0.55 2.04
C LEU A 57 -0.53 0.75 2.81
N GLY A 58 0.33 1.64 2.31
CA GLY A 58 0.55 2.96 2.89
C GLY A 58 -0.72 3.82 2.91
N LEU A 59 -1.49 3.81 1.82
CA LEU A 59 -2.75 4.54 1.72
C LEU A 59 -3.83 4.00 2.66
N ILE A 60 -3.92 2.67 2.81
CA ILE A 60 -4.81 2.05 3.80
C ILE A 60 -4.40 2.48 5.23
N GLY A 61 -3.09 2.58 5.49
CA GLY A 61 -2.55 3.15 6.73
C GLY A 61 -3.03 4.58 6.95
N ALA A 62 -2.89 5.46 5.96
CA ALA A 62 -3.34 6.85 6.04
C ALA A 62 -4.86 6.96 6.27
N ILE A 63 -5.67 6.12 5.62
CA ILE A 63 -7.12 6.06 5.85
C ILE A 63 -7.42 5.72 7.32
N LYS A 64 -6.72 4.73 7.86
CA LYS A 64 -6.85 4.34 9.27
C LYS A 64 -6.49 5.51 10.19
N ASP A 65 -5.41 6.24 9.93
CA ASP A 65 -5.00 7.38 10.74
C ASP A 65 -6.05 8.50 10.75
N VAL A 66 -6.62 8.81 9.58
CA VAL A 66 -7.70 9.80 9.45
C VAL A 66 -8.96 9.38 10.23
N PHE A 67 -9.30 8.08 10.27
CA PHE A 67 -10.38 7.60 11.12
C PHE A 67 -10.07 7.77 12.62
N HIS A 68 -8.82 7.62 13.05
CA HIS A 68 -8.42 7.90 14.43
C HIS A 68 -8.58 9.38 14.77
N GLU A 69 -8.20 10.28 13.85
CA GLU A 69 -8.43 11.72 14.03
C GLU A 69 -9.91 12.05 14.15
N ARG A 70 -10.78 11.42 13.36
CA ARG A 70 -12.24 11.58 13.51
C ARG A 70 -12.73 11.17 14.90
N VAL A 71 -12.20 10.08 15.46
CA VAL A 71 -12.54 9.64 16.82
C VAL A 71 -12.10 10.66 17.86
N LYS A 72 -10.90 11.25 17.72
CA LYS A 72 -10.41 12.31 18.62
C LYS A 72 -11.30 13.55 18.58
N VAL A 73 -11.66 14.02 17.38
CA VAL A 73 -12.56 15.16 17.21
C VAL A 73 -13.93 14.89 17.84
N PHE A 74 -14.47 13.68 17.63
CA PHE A 74 -15.72 13.26 18.27
C PHE A 74 -15.62 13.26 19.80
N GLN A 75 -14.55 12.70 20.36
CA GLN A 75 -14.33 12.68 21.82
C GLN A 75 -14.22 14.10 22.40
N ASN A 76 -13.55 15.02 21.71
CA ASN A 76 -13.46 16.42 22.12
C ASN A 76 -14.85 17.09 22.14
N TRP A 77 -15.65 16.86 21.10
CA TRP A 77 -17.03 17.36 21.05
C TRP A 77 -17.89 16.80 22.19
N GLN A 78 -17.85 15.48 22.42
CA GLN A 78 -18.59 14.83 23.51
C GLN A 78 -18.13 15.33 24.90
N HIS A 79 -16.83 15.57 25.07
CA HIS A 79 -16.32 16.16 26.30
C HIS A 79 -16.88 17.58 26.53
N ALA A 80 -16.90 18.42 25.49
CA ALA A 80 -17.50 19.75 25.58
C ALA A 80 -18.99 19.68 25.94
N GLN A 81 -19.73 18.73 25.36
CA GLN A 81 -21.14 18.50 25.65
C GLN A 81 -21.36 18.12 27.12
N MET A 82 -20.53 17.23 27.65
CA MET A 82 -20.57 16.83 29.07
C MET A 82 -20.28 18.01 30.01
N GLN A 83 -19.28 18.85 29.68
CA GLN A 83 -18.97 20.05 30.47
C GLN A 83 -20.14 21.04 30.46
N LEU A 84 -20.76 21.27 29.30
CA LEU A 84 -21.93 22.13 29.19
C LEU A 84 -23.09 21.65 30.08
N THR A 85 -23.41 20.35 30.04
CA THR A 85 -24.43 19.75 30.91
C THR A 85 -24.13 20.02 32.39
N LYS A 86 -22.87 19.82 32.80
CA LYS A 86 -22.43 20.10 34.17
C LYS A 86 -22.61 21.57 34.57
N ARG A 87 -22.36 22.52 33.66
CA ARG A 87 -22.57 23.97 33.93
C ARG A 87 -24.05 24.31 34.10
N ARG A 88 -24.91 23.71 33.27
CA ARG A 88 -26.37 23.84 33.38
C ARG A 88 -26.89 23.29 34.72
N GLU A 89 -26.41 22.12 35.15
CA GLU A 89 -26.75 21.56 36.46
C GLU A 89 -26.27 22.44 37.63
N ASN A 90 -25.06 23.00 37.54
CA ASN A 90 -24.52 23.90 38.56
C ASN A 90 -25.35 25.18 38.69
N LYS A 91 -25.80 25.75 37.56
CA LYS A 91 -26.70 26.90 37.55
C LYS A 91 -28.02 26.58 38.25
N ALA A 92 -28.68 25.46 37.90
CA ALA A 92 -29.92 25.03 38.53
C ALA A 92 -29.77 24.84 40.04
N LYS A 93 -28.66 24.25 40.50
CA LYS A 93 -28.35 24.10 41.94
C LYS A 93 -28.13 25.45 42.63
N ALA A 94 -27.50 26.42 41.96
CA ALA A 94 -27.26 27.76 42.50
C ALA A 94 -28.56 28.58 42.61
N GLU A 95 -29.47 28.42 41.65
CA GLU A 95 -30.82 28.99 41.67
C GLU A 95 -31.63 28.46 42.87
N LEU A 96 -31.65 27.14 43.08
CA LEU A 96 -32.31 26.54 44.25
C LEU A 96 -31.72 27.00 45.59
N ALA A 97 -30.42 27.32 45.61
CA ALA A 97 -29.73 27.79 46.81
C ALA A 97 -29.78 29.33 47.00
N ASN A 98 -30.43 30.08 46.10
CA ASN A 98 -30.48 31.55 46.09
C ASN A 98 -29.09 32.21 46.19
N ARG A 99 -28.12 31.74 45.39
CA ARG A 99 -26.74 32.26 45.36
C ARG A 99 -26.47 33.07 44.08
N PRO A 100 -26.81 34.36 44.03
CA PRO A 100 -26.81 35.15 42.78
C PRO A 100 -25.46 35.19 42.06
N GLU A 101 -24.36 35.38 42.80
CA GLU A 101 -23.01 35.39 42.22
C GLU A 101 -22.66 34.09 41.48
N LYS A 102 -23.08 32.93 42.03
CA LYS A 102 -22.85 31.62 41.40
C LYS A 102 -23.75 31.38 40.20
N ILE A 103 -24.94 31.98 40.17
CA ILE A 103 -25.85 31.91 39.03
C ILE A 103 -25.25 32.68 37.85
N GLU A 104 -24.76 33.90 38.08
CA GLU A 104 -24.14 34.73 37.05
C GLU A 104 -22.87 34.08 36.50
N GLN A 105 -22.00 33.56 37.38
CA GLN A 105 -20.81 32.82 36.95
C GLN A 105 -21.18 31.61 36.06
N ALA A 106 -22.11 30.77 36.51
CA ALA A 106 -22.52 29.59 35.74
C ALA A 106 -23.20 29.96 34.42
N ALA A 107 -23.94 31.08 34.35
CA ALA A 107 -24.53 31.57 33.12
C ALA A 107 -23.47 31.98 32.07
N ASN A 108 -22.42 32.68 32.50
CA ASN A 108 -21.31 33.04 31.62
C ASN A 108 -20.54 31.79 31.13
N GLU A 109 -20.29 30.83 32.02
CA GLU A 109 -19.66 29.55 31.66
C GLU A 109 -20.51 28.76 30.65
N ILE A 110 -21.84 28.76 30.79
CA ILE A 110 -22.74 28.10 29.83
C ILE A 110 -22.56 28.68 28.43
N ILE A 111 -22.53 30.00 28.26
CA ILE A 111 -22.35 30.66 26.95
C ILE A 111 -21.03 30.22 26.30
N GLU A 112 -19.94 30.20 27.09
CA GLU A 112 -18.63 29.77 26.59
C GLU A 112 -18.63 28.30 26.13
N TRP A 113 -19.23 27.41 26.93
CA TRP A 113 -19.30 25.98 26.62
C TRP A 113 -20.27 25.65 25.49
N GLU A 114 -21.37 26.40 25.33
CA GLU A 114 -22.25 26.32 24.15
C GLU A 114 -21.48 26.62 22.88
N ALA A 115 -20.68 27.70 22.88
CA ALA A 115 -19.84 28.03 21.72
C ALA A 115 -18.77 26.95 21.45
N LYS A 116 -18.22 26.28 22.48
CA LYS A 116 -17.28 25.15 22.31
C LYS A 116 -17.97 23.91 21.74
N VAL A 117 -19.17 23.60 22.19
CA VAL A 117 -19.97 22.47 21.68
C VAL A 117 -20.28 22.68 20.21
N GLU A 118 -20.74 23.88 19.83
CA GLU A 118 -21.06 24.23 18.44
C GLU A 118 -19.84 24.08 17.53
N ARG A 119 -18.68 24.62 17.93
CA ARG A 119 -17.43 24.44 17.17
C ARG A 119 -17.03 22.98 17.05
N GLY A 120 -17.09 22.22 18.14
CA GLY A 120 -16.75 20.80 18.13
C GLY A 120 -17.66 19.98 17.22
N GLN A 121 -18.95 20.31 17.18
CA GLN A 121 -19.90 19.69 16.25
C GLN A 121 -19.55 20.02 14.79
N GLN A 122 -19.32 21.30 14.48
CA GLN A 122 -18.95 21.73 13.13
C GLN A 122 -17.65 21.07 12.64
N GLU A 123 -16.64 20.94 13.50
CA GLU A 123 -15.40 20.23 13.20
C GLU A 123 -15.67 18.74 12.92
N PHE A 124 -16.46 18.09 13.77
CA PHE A 124 -16.82 16.68 13.59
C PHE A 124 -17.61 16.42 12.30
N ASP A 125 -18.56 17.28 11.97
CA ASP A 125 -19.35 17.16 10.74
C ASP A 125 -18.48 17.41 9.52
N THR A 126 -17.57 18.39 9.60
CA THR A 126 -16.63 18.70 8.52
C THR A 126 -15.70 17.54 8.23
N ILE A 127 -15.02 17.00 9.26
CA ILE A 127 -14.10 15.87 9.07
C ILE A 127 -14.86 14.62 8.59
N SER A 128 -16.06 14.35 9.14
CA SER A 128 -16.89 13.21 8.70
C SER A 128 -17.28 13.31 7.22
N ARG A 129 -17.69 14.50 6.78
CA ARG A 129 -18.06 14.76 5.38
C ARG A 129 -16.87 14.61 4.43
N VAL A 130 -15.71 15.17 4.80
CA VAL A 130 -14.49 15.07 3.98
C VAL A 130 -14.04 13.61 3.88
N ILE A 131 -14.01 12.87 5.00
CA ILE A 131 -13.66 11.44 5.01
C ILE A 131 -14.57 10.65 4.08
N LYS A 132 -15.88 10.85 4.17
CA LYS A 132 -16.85 10.13 3.34
C LYS A 132 -16.59 10.39 1.85
N LYS A 133 -16.46 11.66 1.46
CA LYS A 133 -16.20 12.05 0.08
C LYS A 133 -14.89 11.47 -0.46
N GLU A 134 -13.81 11.55 0.31
CA GLU A 134 -12.50 11.05 -0.14
C GLU A 134 -12.46 9.51 -0.20
N LEU A 135 -13.20 8.81 0.67
CA LEU A 135 -13.32 7.35 0.59
C LEU A 135 -14.11 6.88 -0.63
N GLU A 136 -15.21 7.55 -0.96
CA GLU A 136 -15.98 7.28 -2.18
C GLU A 136 -15.10 7.47 -3.42
N ARG A 137 -14.36 8.59 -3.48
CA ARG A 137 -13.41 8.85 -4.56
C ARG A 137 -12.27 7.82 -4.59
N TRP A 138 -11.74 7.43 -3.43
CA TRP A 138 -10.68 6.43 -3.34
C TRP A 138 -11.14 5.08 -3.90
N ASP A 139 -12.36 4.64 -3.56
CA ASP A 139 -12.90 3.36 -4.03
C ASP A 139 -13.03 3.32 -5.56
N GLU A 140 -13.59 4.37 -6.16
CA GLU A 140 -13.75 4.48 -7.62
C GLU A 140 -12.42 4.46 -8.39
N LEU A 141 -11.42 5.22 -7.91
CA LEU A 141 -10.13 5.32 -8.58
C LEU A 141 -9.28 4.06 -8.39
N ARG A 142 -9.28 3.49 -7.18
CA ARG A 142 -8.30 2.48 -6.79
C ARG A 142 -8.56 1.13 -7.42
N LEU A 143 -9.82 0.75 -7.61
CA LEU A 143 -10.16 -0.47 -8.33
C LEU A 143 -9.62 -0.43 -9.77
N THR A 144 -9.76 0.73 -10.42
CA THR A 144 -9.30 0.95 -11.80
C THR A 144 -7.79 0.90 -11.90
N GLU A 145 -7.08 1.59 -11.00
CA GLU A 145 -5.61 1.60 -10.96
C GLU A 145 -5.01 0.22 -10.64
N LEU A 146 -5.64 -0.53 -9.71
CA LEU A 146 -5.17 -1.85 -9.33
C LEU A 146 -5.31 -2.81 -10.51
N ARG A 147 -6.46 -2.76 -11.20
CA ARG A 147 -6.69 -3.55 -12.41
C ARG A 147 -5.66 -3.22 -13.49
N ALA A 148 -5.40 -1.94 -13.75
CA ALA A 148 -4.41 -1.52 -14.75
C ALA A 148 -2.99 -2.00 -14.39
N THR A 149 -2.63 -1.92 -13.11
CA THR A 149 -1.32 -2.39 -12.60
C THR A 149 -1.18 -3.89 -12.76
N LEU A 150 -2.20 -4.67 -12.39
CA LEU A 150 -2.19 -6.12 -12.52
C LEU A 150 -2.15 -6.57 -13.98
N LEU A 151 -2.90 -5.91 -14.87
CA LEU A 151 -2.87 -6.21 -16.30
C LEU A 151 -1.47 -5.98 -16.89
N ARG A 152 -0.87 -4.81 -16.64
CA ARG A 152 0.50 -4.51 -17.05
C ARG A 152 1.50 -5.52 -16.49
N TYR A 153 1.39 -5.87 -15.22
CA TYR A 153 2.25 -6.88 -14.60
C TYR A 153 2.14 -8.24 -15.32
N LEU A 154 0.91 -8.69 -15.59
CA LEU A 154 0.67 -9.98 -16.25
C LEU A 154 1.17 -9.98 -17.70
N GLU A 155 0.99 -8.87 -18.44
CA GLU A 155 1.52 -8.71 -19.79
C GLU A 155 3.05 -8.82 -19.81
N GLU A 156 3.74 -8.08 -18.94
CA GLU A 156 5.19 -8.18 -18.83
C GLU A 156 5.65 -9.56 -18.37
N HIS A 157 4.97 -10.16 -17.39
CA HIS A 157 5.28 -11.51 -16.94
C HIS A 157 5.15 -12.53 -18.07
N MET A 158 4.08 -12.45 -18.88
CA MET A 158 3.89 -13.30 -20.05
C MET A 158 4.99 -13.08 -21.10
N ASN A 159 5.43 -11.84 -21.32
CA ASN A 159 6.55 -11.55 -22.23
C ASN A 159 7.85 -12.23 -21.76
N HIS A 160 8.17 -12.16 -20.47
CA HIS A 160 9.33 -12.86 -19.90
C HIS A 160 9.19 -14.38 -20.08
N GLN A 161 8.03 -14.97 -19.80
CA GLN A 161 7.82 -16.42 -19.99
C GLN A 161 7.93 -16.82 -21.47
N ALA A 162 7.36 -16.04 -22.39
CA ALA A 162 7.46 -16.29 -23.82
C ALA A 162 8.92 -16.22 -24.31
N GLN A 163 9.70 -15.27 -23.81
CA GLN A 163 11.12 -15.15 -24.14
C GLN A 163 11.93 -16.33 -23.58
N ALA A 164 11.61 -16.81 -22.39
CA ALA A 164 12.25 -18.00 -21.82
C ALA A 164 11.99 -19.24 -22.69
N ILE A 165 10.75 -19.44 -23.14
CA ILE A 165 10.38 -20.53 -24.05
C ILE A 165 11.20 -20.43 -25.36
N ARG A 166 11.31 -19.24 -25.95
CA ARG A 166 12.12 -19.03 -27.16
C ARG A 166 13.59 -19.40 -26.98
N TYR A 167 14.18 -19.07 -25.83
CA TYR A 167 15.55 -19.48 -25.52
C TYR A 167 15.70 -21.00 -25.42
N TRP A 168 14.75 -21.67 -24.77
CA TRP A 168 14.73 -23.14 -24.70
C TRP A 168 14.51 -23.79 -26.06
N ASP A 169 13.58 -23.30 -26.87
CA ASP A 169 13.30 -23.81 -28.21
C ASP A 169 14.51 -23.68 -29.14
N ALA A 170 15.27 -22.59 -29.03
CA ALA A 170 16.51 -22.40 -29.78
C ALA A 170 17.62 -23.37 -29.35
N PHE A 171 17.62 -23.82 -28.09
CA PHE A 171 18.61 -24.77 -27.57
C PHE A 171 18.28 -26.23 -27.87
N LEU A 172 16.99 -26.59 -27.96
CA LEU A 172 16.53 -27.98 -28.16
C LEU A 172 17.20 -28.74 -29.33
N PRO A 173 17.43 -28.14 -30.52
CA PRO A 173 18.11 -28.82 -31.62
C PRO A 173 19.56 -29.23 -31.28
N GLU A 174 20.30 -28.36 -30.61
CA GLU A 174 21.69 -28.62 -30.18
C GLU A 174 21.74 -29.74 -29.12
N ALA A 175 20.81 -29.72 -28.17
CA ALA A 175 20.69 -30.78 -27.17
C ALA A 175 20.39 -32.16 -27.79
N ARG A 176 19.59 -32.20 -28.87
CA ARG A 176 19.26 -33.45 -29.60
C ARG A 176 20.37 -33.94 -30.52
N ALA A 177 21.34 -33.08 -30.85
CA ALA A 177 22.48 -33.42 -31.72
C ALA A 177 23.59 -34.17 -30.96
N ILE A 178 23.52 -34.23 -29.63
CA ILE A 178 24.42 -35.03 -28.78
C ILE A 178 24.03 -36.50 -28.93
N LYS A 179 24.81 -37.25 -29.73
CA LYS A 179 24.77 -38.71 -29.81
C LYS A 179 26.09 -39.28 -29.31
#